data_AF-A0A813HFS3-F1
#
_entry.id   AF-A0A813HFS3-F1
#
_cell.length_a   1.000
_cell.length_b   1.000
_cell.length_c   1.000
_cell.angle_alpha   90.00
_cell.angle_beta   90.00
_cell.angle_gamma   90.00
#
_symmetry.space_group_name_H-M   'P 1'
#
loop_
_entity.id
_entity.type
_entity.pdbx_description
1 polymer ?
#
loop_
_entity_poly.entity_id
_entity_poly.type
_entity_poly.pdbx_seq_one_letter_code
_entity_poly.pdbx_strand_id
1 'polypeptide(L)'
;MFYAAAPQADEVGWGLLFKEEHEETIMQEDMSEKPMQVNETIKNLVDKGACLQEGLWLGGEKYKVVQKDMAVEEGEHTLGWILATRSKKGVHIIVTNAQILVVNWDEEKGQTAGNCKKVASAFGAYLVGMGY
;
A
#
# COMPACT_ATOMS: atom_id res chain seq x y z
N MET A 1 6.33 9.42 5.39
CA MET A 1 6.17 8.98 6.79
C MET A 1 4.69 8.77 7.01
N PHE A 2 4.30 7.60 7.53
CA PHE A 2 2.92 7.36 7.95
C PHE A 2 2.65 8.16 9.22
N TYR A 3 1.49 8.81 9.28
CA TYR A 3 1.12 9.67 10.40
C TYR A 3 -0.19 9.23 11.07
N ALA A 4 -0.91 8.27 10.48
CA ALA A 4 -2.14 7.71 10.99
C ALA A 4 -2.29 6.25 10.54
N ALA A 5 -2.80 5.39 11.44
CA ALA A 5 -3.05 3.98 11.20
C ALA A 5 -4.34 3.55 11.92
N ALA A 6 -5.12 2.68 11.28
CA ALA A 6 -6.29 2.05 11.86
C ALA A 6 -6.31 0.55 11.50
N PRO A 7 -6.81 -0.35 12.36
CA PRO A 7 -7.45 -0.10 13.67
C PRO A 7 -6.48 0.38 14.75
N GLN A 8 -6.94 1.25 15.67
CA GLN A 8 -6.12 1.73 16.79
C GLN A 8 -6.01 0.73 17.94
N ALA A 9 -6.94 -0.23 18.05
CA ALA A 9 -6.90 -1.25 19.08
C ALA A 9 -5.62 -2.08 18.95
N ASP A 10 -4.90 -2.23 20.06
CA ASP A 10 -3.69 -3.04 20.21
C ASP A 10 -2.55 -2.71 19.21
N GLU A 11 -2.47 -1.46 18.72
CA GLU A 11 -1.48 -1.01 17.71
C GLU A 11 -1.49 -1.81 16.40
N VAL A 12 -2.54 -2.61 16.17
CA VAL A 12 -2.67 -3.53 15.03
C VAL A 12 -2.56 -2.79 13.71
N GLY A 13 -3.09 -1.56 13.61
CA GLY A 13 -2.98 -0.73 12.43
C GLY A 13 -1.52 -0.39 12.07
N TRP A 14 -0.66 -0.12 13.06
CA TRP A 14 0.75 0.21 12.81
C TRP A 14 1.52 -1.03 12.39
N GLY A 15 1.31 -2.16 13.06
CA GLY A 15 1.94 -3.43 12.68
C GLY A 15 1.58 -3.92 11.27
N LEU A 16 0.46 -3.45 10.70
CA LEU A 16 0.04 -3.77 9.33
C LEU A 16 0.56 -2.79 8.26
N LEU A 17 1.12 -1.64 8.67
CA LEU A 17 1.48 -0.55 7.77
C LEU A 17 2.97 -0.21 7.80
N PHE A 18 3.62 -0.42 8.94
CA PHE A 18 5.01 -0.02 9.14
C PHE A 18 5.74 -0.97 10.07
N LYS A 19 6.92 -1.37 9.64
CA LYS A 19 7.96 -2.01 10.45
C LYS A 19 9.25 -1.21 10.31
N GLU A 20 10.02 -1.11 11.39
CA GLU A 20 11.36 -0.50 11.33
C GLU A 20 12.24 -1.18 10.28
N GLU A 21 13.29 -0.48 9.84
CA GLU A 21 14.26 -1.03 8.89
C GLU A 21 14.76 -2.39 9.39
N HIS A 22 14.62 -3.40 8.54
CA HIS A 22 14.97 -4.77 8.87
C HIS A 22 15.71 -5.39 7.70
N GLU A 23 16.62 -6.32 8.00
CA GLU A 23 17.25 -7.14 7.00
C GLU A 23 16.34 -8.33 6.68
N GLU A 24 16.02 -8.50 5.40
CA GLU A 24 15.31 -9.68 4.90
C GLU A 24 16.13 -10.37 3.83
N THR A 25 16.08 -11.69 3.86
CA THR A 25 16.71 -12.51 2.84
C THR A 25 15.78 -12.59 1.65
N ILE A 26 16.11 -11.89 0.56
CA ILE A 26 15.31 -11.91 -0.66
C ILE A 26 15.89 -12.94 -1.61
N MET A 27 15.04 -13.87 -2.05
CA MET A 27 15.37 -14.85 -3.07
C MET A 27 15.35 -14.18 -4.45
N GLN A 28 16.49 -14.23 -5.14
CA GLN A 28 16.65 -13.67 -6.48
C GLN A 28 16.15 -14.64 -7.57
N GLU A 29 16.04 -14.14 -8.80
CA GLU A 29 15.59 -14.95 -9.95
C GLU A 29 16.52 -16.13 -10.28
N ASP A 30 17.77 -16.07 -9.84
CA ASP A 30 18.77 -17.14 -9.97
C ASP A 30 18.75 -18.14 -8.80
N MET A 31 17.72 -18.08 -7.93
CA MET A 31 17.60 -18.85 -6.68
C MET A 31 18.70 -18.56 -5.65
N SER A 32 19.51 -17.51 -5.83
CA SER A 32 20.45 -17.06 -4.79
C SER A 32 19.72 -16.25 -3.72
N GLU A 33 20.20 -16.36 -2.49
CA GLU A 33 19.75 -15.58 -1.35
C GLU A 33 20.67 -14.38 -1.15
N LYS A 34 20.11 -13.18 -1.12
CA LYS A 34 20.86 -11.97 -0.80
C LYS A 34 20.23 -11.26 0.41
N PRO A 35 21.01 -10.91 1.45
CA PRO A 35 20.51 -10.04 2.51
C PRO A 35 20.25 -8.65 1.92
N MET A 36 19.07 -8.12 2.18
CA MET A 36 18.65 -6.82 1.72
C MET A 36 18.05 -6.03 2.86
N GLN A 37 18.45 -4.77 2.95
CA GLN A 37 17.91 -3.84 3.92
C GLN A 37 16.58 -3.30 3.38
N VAL A 38 15.48 -3.76 3.97
CA VAL A 38 14.13 -3.34 3.58
C VAL A 38 13.79 -2.03 4.31
N ASN A 39 13.54 -0.99 3.52
CA ASN A 39 12.99 0.26 4.00
C ASN A 39 11.57 0.43 3.42
N GLU A 40 10.55 0.39 4.29
CA GLU A 40 9.12 0.46 3.94
C GLU A 40 8.67 1.89 3.60
N THR A 41 9.31 2.51 2.59
CA THR A 41 8.98 3.85 2.13
C THR A 41 8.05 3.80 0.92
N ILE A 42 6.74 3.94 1.15
CA ILE A 42 5.73 4.11 0.07
C ILE A 42 6.06 5.29 -0.86
N LYS A 43 6.76 6.31 -0.35
CA LYS A 43 7.18 7.45 -1.16
C LYS A 43 7.98 7.03 -2.40
N ASN A 44 8.81 5.99 -2.30
CA ASN A 44 9.54 5.45 -3.46
C ASN A 44 8.60 4.87 -4.52
N LEU A 45 7.52 4.19 -4.11
CA LEU A 45 6.53 3.62 -5.03
C LEU A 45 5.73 4.72 -5.77
N VAL A 46 5.40 5.79 -5.05
CA VAL A 46 4.67 6.94 -5.61
C VAL A 46 5.59 7.75 -6.54
N ASP A 47 6.77 8.15 -6.08
CA ASP A 47 7.68 9.03 -6.82
C ASP A 47 8.32 8.32 -8.03
N LYS A 48 8.74 7.06 -7.89
CA LYS A 48 9.57 6.39 -8.92
C LYS A 48 8.76 5.55 -9.90
N GLY A 49 7.44 5.49 -9.78
CA GLY A 49 6.65 4.74 -10.76
C GLY A 49 6.68 3.22 -10.58
N ALA A 50 7.78 2.66 -10.09
CA ALA A 50 8.07 1.23 -10.09
C ALA A 50 8.05 0.63 -8.68
N CYS A 51 7.57 -0.62 -8.59
CA CYS A 51 8.02 -1.51 -7.52
C CYS A 51 9.54 -1.56 -7.60
N LEU A 52 10.22 -1.27 -6.49
CA LEU A 52 11.62 -1.62 -6.35
C LEU A 52 11.77 -3.12 -6.69
N GLN A 53 12.96 -3.51 -7.15
CA GLN A 53 13.32 -4.91 -7.45
C GLN A 53 12.99 -5.88 -6.28
N GLU A 54 12.77 -5.30 -5.11
CA GLU A 54 12.52 -5.87 -3.80
C GLU A 54 11.04 -6.18 -3.52
N GLY A 55 10.10 -5.59 -4.29
CA GLY A 55 8.65 -5.62 -4.03
C GLY A 55 8.17 -4.49 -3.12
N LEU A 56 6.85 -4.38 -2.91
CA LEU A 56 6.26 -3.45 -1.95
C LEU A 56 6.24 -4.13 -0.58
N TRP A 57 6.88 -3.54 0.43
CA TRP A 57 6.88 -4.05 1.79
C TRP A 57 6.06 -3.14 2.71
N LEU A 58 5.15 -3.74 3.48
CA LEU A 58 4.30 -3.07 4.47
C LEU A 58 4.14 -3.96 5.69
N GLY A 59 4.48 -3.46 6.88
CA GLY A 59 4.31 -4.20 8.13
C GLY A 59 5.13 -5.49 8.21
N GLY A 60 6.26 -5.55 7.51
CA GLY A 60 7.10 -6.75 7.37
C GLY A 60 6.55 -7.80 6.40
N GLU A 61 5.47 -7.51 5.65
CA GLU A 61 4.96 -8.40 4.61
C GLU A 61 5.28 -7.87 3.20
N LYS A 62 5.76 -8.76 2.32
CA LYS A 62 6.00 -8.48 0.91
C LYS A 62 4.72 -8.63 0.08
N TYR A 63 4.33 -7.56 -0.58
CA TYR A 63 3.22 -7.46 -1.52
C TYR A 63 3.72 -7.32 -2.97
N LYS A 64 2.97 -7.92 -3.89
CA LYS A 64 3.17 -7.77 -5.33
C LYS A 64 2.24 -6.69 -5.86
N VAL A 65 2.77 -5.62 -6.45
CA VAL A 65 1.94 -4.65 -7.18
C VAL A 65 1.38 -5.32 -8.42
N VAL A 66 0.05 -5.34 -8.52
CA VAL A 66 -0.70 -5.98 -9.61
C VAL A 66 -1.15 -4.93 -10.62
N GLN A 67 -1.60 -3.77 -10.14
CA GLN A 67 -2.15 -2.72 -10.97
C GLN A 67 -1.74 -1.36 -10.43
N LYS A 68 -1.50 -0.42 -11.33
CA LYS A 68 -1.19 0.97 -11.02
C LYS A 68 -1.82 1.86 -12.07
N ASP A 69 -2.51 2.89 -11.62
CA ASP A 69 -3.09 3.94 -12.44
C ASP A 69 -2.96 5.25 -11.67
N MET A 70 -2.15 6.18 -12.15
CA MET A 70 -1.90 7.45 -11.46
C MET A 70 -2.88 8.57 -11.88
N ALA A 71 -3.83 8.27 -12.77
CA ALA A 71 -4.75 9.23 -13.35
C ALA A 71 -6.20 8.72 -13.29
N VAL A 72 -6.60 8.11 -12.17
CA VAL A 72 -7.98 7.65 -11.96
C VAL A 72 -8.87 8.87 -11.72
N GLU A 73 -9.90 9.02 -12.55
CA GLU A 73 -10.93 10.04 -12.34
C GLU A 73 -12.03 9.48 -11.42
N GLU A 74 -12.22 10.12 -10.27
CA GLU A 74 -13.27 9.81 -9.31
C GLU A 74 -14.07 11.09 -9.04
N GLY A 75 -15.19 11.25 -9.73
CA GLY A 75 -15.96 12.50 -9.72
C GLY A 75 -15.24 13.61 -10.50
N GLU A 76 -15.00 14.76 -9.84
CA GLU A 76 -14.26 15.91 -10.42
C GLU A 76 -12.77 15.90 -10.04
N HIS A 77 -12.29 14.80 -9.47
CA HIS A 77 -10.94 14.70 -8.91
C HIS A 77 -10.14 13.60 -9.59
N THR A 78 -8.85 13.86 -9.81
CA THR A 78 -7.89 12.86 -10.27
C THR A 78 -7.10 12.34 -9.07
N LEU A 79 -7.07 11.03 -8.90
CA LEU A 79 -6.33 10.33 -7.85
C LEU A 79 -5.39 9.30 -8.47
N GLY A 80 -4.25 9.08 -7.81
CA GLY A 80 -3.46 7.89 -8.07
C GLY A 80 -4.01 6.69 -7.32
N TRP A 81 -4.01 5.54 -7.95
CA TRP A 81 -4.46 4.27 -7.41
C TRP A 81 -3.43 3.18 -7.71
N ILE A 82 -3.05 2.43 -6.67
CA ILE A 82 -2.19 1.27 -6.79
C ILE A 82 -2.84 0.11 -6.04
N LEU A 83 -2.87 -1.05 -6.67
CA LEU A 83 -3.28 -2.31 -6.06
C LEU A 83 -2.05 -3.19 -5.90
N ALA A 84 -1.80 -3.63 -4.67
CA ALA A 84 -0.85 -4.70 -4.39
C ALA A 84 -1.53 -5.84 -3.64
N THR A 85 -1.11 -7.07 -3.93
CA THR A 85 -1.70 -8.28 -3.37
C THR A 85 -0.64 -9.25 -2.86
N ARG A 86 -1.06 -10.07 -1.92
CA ARG A 86 -0.37 -11.23 -1.35
C ARG A 86 -1.39 -12.35 -1.23
N SER A 87 -0.96 -13.57 -0.91
CA SER A 87 -1.89 -14.68 -0.64
C SER A 87 -3.00 -14.26 0.34
N LYS A 88 -4.26 -14.24 -0.13
CA LYS A 88 -5.48 -13.89 0.61
C LYS A 88 -5.54 -12.48 1.24
N LYS A 89 -4.56 -11.62 0.96
CA LYS A 89 -4.49 -10.26 1.50
C LYS A 89 -4.12 -9.28 0.39
N GLY A 90 -4.46 -8.02 0.58
CA GLY A 90 -3.97 -6.99 -0.32
C GLY A 90 -4.15 -5.60 0.23
N VAL A 91 -3.73 -4.64 -0.57
CA VAL A 91 -3.70 -3.25 -0.20
C VAL A 91 -4.05 -2.39 -1.41
N HIS A 92 -4.92 -1.43 -1.19
CA HIS A 92 -5.16 -0.32 -2.09
C HIS A 92 -4.44 0.91 -1.56
N ILE A 93 -3.61 1.50 -2.40
CA ILE A 93 -2.94 2.76 -2.12
C ILE A 93 -3.61 3.82 -2.98
N ILE A 94 -4.16 4.85 -2.34
CA ILE A 94 -4.70 6.04 -3.01
C ILE A 94 -3.75 7.19 -2.77
N VAL A 95 -3.30 7.83 -3.84
CA VAL A 95 -2.41 8.99 -3.82
C VAL A 95 -3.27 10.20 -4.17
N THR A 96 -3.44 11.09 -3.21
CA THR A 96 -4.07 12.40 -3.40
C THR A 96 -2.99 13.46 -3.66
N ASN A 97 -3.40 14.72 -3.78
CA ASN A 97 -2.45 15.82 -4.03
C ASN A 97 -1.54 16.11 -2.82
N ALA A 98 -2.01 15.88 -1.60
CA ALA A 98 -1.22 16.13 -0.39
C ALA A 98 -0.95 14.88 0.46
N GLN A 99 -1.70 13.79 0.26
CA GLN A 99 -1.66 12.62 1.14
C GLN A 99 -1.62 11.28 0.40
N ILE A 100 -1.24 10.24 1.14
CA ILE A 100 -1.28 8.86 0.66
C ILE A 100 -2.09 8.05 1.66
N LEU A 101 -3.18 7.47 1.16
CA LEU A 101 -4.05 6.57 1.90
C LEU A 101 -3.67 5.13 1.58
N VAL A 102 -3.60 4.30 2.61
CA VAL A 102 -3.32 2.87 2.47
C VAL A 102 -4.45 2.10 3.12
N VAL A 103 -5.12 1.25 2.34
CA VAL A 103 -6.28 0.50 2.78
C VAL A 103 -6.04 -0.99 2.55
N ASN A 104 -5.82 -1.71 3.64
CA ASN A 104 -5.59 -3.15 3.62
C ASN A 104 -6.93 -3.91 3.58
N TRP A 105 -6.92 -5.07 2.96
CA TRP A 105 -8.00 -6.05 3.03
C TRP A 105 -7.46 -7.45 3.28
N ASP A 106 -8.29 -8.26 3.92
CA ASP A 106 -8.00 -9.65 4.30
C ASP A 106 -9.22 -10.54 3.99
N GLU A 107 -9.06 -11.47 3.04
CA GLU A 107 -10.11 -12.43 2.67
C GLU A 107 -10.50 -13.34 3.82
N GLU A 108 -9.58 -13.62 4.76
CA GLU A 108 -9.88 -14.44 5.93
C GLU A 108 -10.80 -13.71 6.91
N LYS A 109 -10.90 -12.39 6.80
CA LYS A 109 -11.86 -11.54 7.53
C LYS A 109 -13.13 -11.25 6.73
N GLY A 110 -13.34 -11.94 5.60
CA GLY A 110 -14.50 -11.74 4.72
C GLY A 110 -14.45 -10.45 3.89
N GLN A 111 -13.27 -9.82 3.78
CA GLN A 111 -13.08 -8.61 2.98
C GLN A 111 -12.63 -8.99 1.57
N THR A 112 -13.02 -8.20 0.57
CA THR A 112 -12.64 -8.43 -0.83
C THR A 112 -11.99 -7.20 -1.42
N ALA A 113 -11.09 -7.39 -2.38
CA ALA A 113 -10.46 -6.29 -3.11
C ALA A 113 -11.50 -5.33 -3.73
N GLY A 114 -12.59 -5.85 -4.31
CA GLY A 114 -13.62 -5.02 -4.92
C GLY A 114 -14.34 -4.10 -3.93
N ASN A 115 -14.76 -4.63 -2.78
CA ASN A 115 -15.43 -3.82 -1.77
C ASN A 115 -14.45 -2.84 -1.10
N CYS A 116 -13.21 -3.28 -0.85
CA CYS A 116 -12.17 -2.44 -0.27
C CYS A 116 -11.81 -1.28 -1.21
N LYS A 117 -11.68 -1.53 -2.53
CA LYS A 117 -11.43 -0.48 -3.53
C LYS A 117 -12.48 0.62 -3.48
N LYS A 118 -13.77 0.26 -3.43
CA LYS A 118 -14.86 1.25 -3.39
C LYS A 118 -14.76 2.17 -2.17
N VAL A 119 -14.47 1.61 -1.00
CA VAL A 119 -14.29 2.39 0.24
C VAL A 119 -13.04 3.27 0.15
N ALA A 120 -11.94 2.72 -0.36
CA ALA A 120 -10.68 3.45 -0.54
C ALA A 120 -10.82 4.64 -1.50
N SER A 121 -11.43 4.43 -2.68
CA SER A 121 -11.74 5.48 -3.65
C SER A 121 -12.65 6.55 -3.06
N ALA A 122 -13.74 6.17 -2.38
CA ALA A 122 -14.67 7.12 -1.80
C ALA A 122 -14.01 7.99 -0.70
N PHE A 123 -13.16 7.38 0.13
CA PHE A 123 -12.42 8.12 1.15
C PHE A 123 -11.33 9.02 0.54
N GLY A 124 -10.65 8.54 -0.51
CA GLY A 124 -9.69 9.34 -1.28
C GLY A 124 -10.34 10.57 -1.92
N ALA A 125 -11.49 10.40 -2.59
CA ALA A 125 -12.24 11.50 -3.18
C ALA A 125 -12.73 12.50 -2.11
N TYR A 126 -13.16 12.02 -0.94
CA TYR A 126 -13.51 12.88 0.18
C TYR A 126 -12.32 13.73 0.67
N LEU A 127 -11.14 13.13 0.81
CA LEU A 127 -9.91 13.85 1.18
C LEU A 127 -9.55 14.92 0.14
N VAL A 128 -9.61 14.59 -1.15
CA VAL A 128 -9.35 15.57 -2.22
C VAL A 128 -10.36 16.71 -2.20
N GLY A 129 -11.64 16.40 -1.98
CA GLY A 129 -12.70 17.41 -1.85
C GLY A 129 -12.52 18.34 -0.64
N MET A 130 -11.81 17.88 0.40
CA MET A 130 -11.41 18.71 1.54
C MET A 130 -10.10 19.48 1.33
N GLY A 131 -9.43 19.30 0.19
CA GLY A 131 -8.15 19.94 -0.13
C GLY A 131 -6.91 19.15 0.30
N TYR A 132 -7.03 17.84 0.55
CA TYR A 132 -5.94 16.93 0.92
C TYR A 132 -5.49 15.99 -0.21
#